data_AF-A0A1I2ZS20-F1
#
_entry.id   AF-A0A1I2ZS20-F1
#
_cell.length_a   1.000
_cell.length_b   1.000
_cell.length_c   1.000
_cell.angle_alpha   90.00
_cell.angle_beta   90.00
_cell.angle_gamma   90.00
#
_symmetry.space_group_name_H-M   'P 1'
#
loop_
_entity.id
_entity.type
_entity.pdbx_description
1 polymer ?
#
loop_
_entity_poly.entity_id
_entity_poly.type
_entity_poly.pdbx_seq_one_letter_code
_entity_poly.pdbx_strand_id
1 'polypeptide(L)'
;MTNDATLQRLQELTKGLFFMSESDYPLDIVHYDAAEAVALSDAEVKQMAGQLSEAKVETVELAYFLRNMTKTAPEADDAAKQVAERYQTLQAFMEQHLGNVKVYRIGNREVVALAIGTLPDGGLAGFKTVLIET
;
A
#
# COMPACT_ATOMS: atom_id res chain seq x y z
N MET A 1 -2.16 -13.44 15.50
CA MET A 1 -1.12 -13.57 14.48
C MET A 1 0.11 -12.82 14.98
N THR A 2 1.32 -13.34 14.84
CA THR A 2 2.56 -12.62 15.22
C THR A 2 2.95 -11.63 14.12
N ASN A 3 3.81 -10.66 14.42
CA ASN A 3 4.27 -9.68 13.43
C ASN A 3 5.01 -10.34 12.28
N ASP A 4 5.88 -11.31 12.57
CA ASP A 4 6.57 -12.09 11.53
C ASP A 4 5.59 -12.80 10.60
N ALA A 5 4.53 -13.41 11.17
CA ALA A 5 3.49 -14.05 10.37
C ALA A 5 2.72 -13.02 9.53
N THR A 6 2.51 -11.80 10.05
CA THR A 6 1.88 -10.69 9.32
C THR A 6 2.72 -10.24 8.14
N LEU A 7 4.03 -10.06 8.34
CA LEU A 7 4.96 -9.67 7.29
C LEU A 7 5.09 -10.75 6.21
N GLN A 8 5.21 -12.02 6.63
CA GLN A 8 5.26 -13.14 5.69
C GLN A 8 3.99 -13.21 4.85
N ARG A 9 2.82 -13.08 5.49
CA ARG A 9 1.55 -13.12 4.77
C ARG A 9 1.38 -11.93 3.82
N LEU A 10 1.80 -10.74 4.23
CA LEU A 10 1.78 -9.56 3.38
C LEU A 10 2.66 -9.78 2.14
N GLN A 11 3.87 -10.32 2.33
CA GLN A 11 4.79 -10.67 1.24
C GLN A 11 4.19 -11.67 0.25
N GLU A 12 3.49 -12.69 0.73
CA GLU A 12 2.79 -13.65 -0.14
C GLU A 12 1.70 -12.97 -0.97
N LEU A 13 0.94 -12.06 -0.36
CA LEU A 13 -0.18 -11.39 -1.01
C LEU A 13 0.28 -10.38 -2.06
N THR A 14 1.40 -9.68 -1.83
CA THR A 14 1.95 -8.71 -2.80
C THR A 14 2.81 -9.34 -3.89
N LYS A 15 3.35 -10.55 -3.67
CA LYS A 15 4.26 -11.22 -4.63
C LYS A 15 3.63 -11.36 -6.02
N GLY A 16 4.24 -10.74 -7.03
CA GLY A 16 3.75 -10.78 -8.41
C GLY A 16 2.38 -10.11 -8.58
N LEU A 17 2.07 -9.14 -7.73
CA LEU A 17 0.95 -8.22 -7.90
C LEU A 17 1.51 -6.87 -8.37
N PHE A 18 0.85 -6.27 -9.36
CA PHE A 18 1.30 -5.03 -9.98
C PHE A 18 0.18 -4.00 -9.93
N PHE A 19 0.50 -2.80 -9.46
CA PHE A 19 -0.41 -1.67 -9.47
C PHE A 19 -0.50 -1.11 -10.90
N MET A 20 -1.68 -1.23 -11.50
CA MET A 20 -1.92 -0.76 -12.86
C MET A 20 -2.27 0.74 -12.84
N SER A 21 -1.44 1.55 -13.48
CA SER A 21 -1.68 2.97 -13.75
C SER A 21 -1.48 3.24 -15.25
N GLU A 22 -0.74 4.28 -15.65
CA GLU A 22 -0.20 4.33 -17.02
C GLU A 22 0.97 3.35 -17.22
N SER A 23 1.57 2.89 -16.12
CA SER A 23 2.59 1.86 -16.11
C SER A 23 2.38 0.93 -14.92
N ASP A 24 2.83 -0.31 -15.07
CA ASP A 24 2.67 -1.37 -14.08
C ASP A 24 3.88 -1.38 -13.16
N TYR A 25 3.66 -1.14 -11.87
CA TYR A 25 4.71 -1.19 -10.84
C TYR A 25 4.41 -2.28 -9.80
N PRO A 26 5.43 -3.00 -9.31
CA PRO A 26 5.24 -4.02 -8.29
C PRO A 26 4.85 -3.41 -6.94
N LEU A 27 4.22 -4.22 -6.10
CA LEU A 27 3.99 -3.89 -4.69
C LEU A 27 5.16 -4.41 -3.84
N ASP A 28 6.05 -3.51 -3.44
CA ASP A 28 7.19 -3.83 -2.59
C ASP A 28 6.81 -3.77 -1.12
N ILE A 29 7.16 -4.80 -0.34
CA ILE A 29 6.88 -4.80 1.11
C ILE A 29 7.74 -3.77 1.82
N VAL A 30 7.11 -3.02 2.72
CA VAL A 30 7.81 -2.13 3.64
C VAL A 30 7.51 -2.54 5.08
N HIS A 31 8.55 -2.50 5.91
CA HIS A 31 8.48 -2.76 7.33
C HIS A 31 9.42 -1.81 8.05
N TYR A 32 8.94 -1.20 9.13
CA TYR A 32 9.68 -0.31 9.99
C TYR A 32 9.42 -0.72 11.43
N ASP A 33 10.48 -0.88 12.20
CA ASP A 33 10.37 -1.18 13.62
C ASP A 33 9.64 -0.06 14.35
N ALA A 34 9.09 -0.39 15.53
CA ALA A 34 8.37 0.58 16.36
C ALA A 34 9.25 1.80 16.64
N ALA A 35 8.94 2.92 15.98
CA ALA A 35 9.37 4.24 16.41
C ALA A 35 8.33 4.78 17.40
N GLU A 36 8.75 5.61 18.36
CA GLU A 36 7.89 6.19 19.40
C GLU A 36 6.69 7.03 18.86
N ALA A 37 6.59 7.22 17.54
CA ALA A 37 5.57 8.02 16.88
C ALA A 37 4.29 7.23 16.59
N VAL A 38 3.20 7.65 17.26
CA VAL A 38 1.83 7.14 17.08
C VAL A 38 1.22 7.49 15.71
N ALA A 39 1.81 8.46 14.98
CA ALA A 39 1.38 8.88 13.66
C ALA A 39 2.56 9.35 12.81
N LEU A 40 2.61 8.92 11.55
CA LEU A 40 3.61 9.37 10.58
C LEU A 40 3.33 10.82 10.15
N SER A 41 4.35 11.67 10.28
CA SER A 41 4.37 13.02 9.71
C SER A 41 4.70 13.02 8.22
N ASP A 42 4.32 14.07 7.50
CA ASP A 42 4.66 14.25 6.08
C ASP A 42 6.17 14.15 5.83
N ALA A 43 7.01 14.60 6.76
CA ALA A 43 8.46 14.53 6.62
C ALA A 43 8.97 13.08 6.67
N GLU A 44 8.46 12.28 7.61
CA GLU A 44 8.80 10.86 7.74
C GLU A 44 8.34 10.08 6.51
N VAL A 45 7.11 10.33 6.06
CA VAL A 45 6.56 9.69 4.86
C VAL A 45 7.40 10.02 3.62
N LYS A 46 7.82 11.28 3.44
CA LYS A 46 8.72 11.67 2.32
C LYS A 46 10.07 10.97 2.40
N GLN A 47 10.65 10.90 3.60
CA GLN A 47 11.92 10.19 3.82
C GLN A 47 11.79 8.70 3.48
N MET A 48 10.73 8.04 3.95
CA MET A 48 10.42 6.64 3.65
C MET A 48 10.17 6.41 2.16
N ALA A 49 9.54 7.38 1.49
CA ALA A 49 9.30 7.34 0.05
C ALA A 49 10.57 7.57 -0.78
N GLY A 50 11.64 8.11 -0.19
CA GLY A 50 12.85 8.55 -0.89
C GLY A 50 12.63 9.83 -1.70
N GLN A 51 11.66 10.64 -1.30
CA GLN A 51 11.23 11.85 -2.01
C GLN A 51 11.79 13.12 -1.36
N LEU A 52 11.88 14.20 -2.14
CA LEU A 52 12.34 15.50 -1.64
C LEU A 52 11.36 16.10 -0.64
N SER A 53 11.85 16.94 0.28
CA SER A 53 11.06 17.60 1.32
C SER A 53 9.92 18.47 0.77
N GLU A 54 10.05 18.97 -0.47
CA GLU A 54 9.05 19.80 -1.15
C GLU A 54 7.96 18.98 -1.85
N ALA A 55 8.09 17.65 -1.94
CA ALA A 55 7.09 16.80 -2.57
C ALA A 55 5.74 16.92 -1.84
N LYS A 56 4.65 17.00 -2.61
CA LYS A 56 3.29 17.04 -2.04
C LYS A 56 2.96 15.68 -1.43
N VAL A 57 2.39 15.67 -0.21
CA VAL A 57 1.80 14.47 0.40
C VAL A 57 0.28 14.60 0.38
N GLU A 58 -0.39 13.54 -0.04
CA GLU A 58 -1.83 13.38 0.08
C GLU A 58 -2.13 12.06 0.80
N THR A 59 -2.99 12.11 1.82
CA THR A 59 -3.37 10.92 2.58
C THR A 59 -4.78 10.50 2.21
N VAL A 60 -4.95 9.22 1.85
CA VAL A 60 -6.25 8.62 1.50
C VAL A 60 -6.45 7.28 2.22
N GLU A 61 -7.69 6.81 2.27
CA GLU A 61 -8.01 5.48 2.80
C GLU A 61 -7.57 4.37 1.83
N LEU A 62 -7.19 3.20 2.38
CA LEU A 62 -6.78 2.03 1.57
C LEU A 62 -7.87 1.61 0.58
N ALA A 63 -9.11 1.49 1.04
CA ALA A 63 -10.25 1.13 0.20
C ALA A 63 -10.45 2.13 -0.95
N TYR A 64 -10.23 3.43 -0.70
CA TYR A 64 -10.32 4.44 -1.75
C TYR A 64 -9.17 4.29 -2.75
N PHE A 65 -7.94 4.09 -2.28
CA PHE A 65 -6.77 3.91 -3.14
C PHE A 65 -6.90 2.68 -4.05
N LEU A 66 -7.31 1.54 -3.49
CA LEU A 66 -7.44 0.26 -4.21
C LEU A 66 -8.75 0.12 -4.99
N ARG A 67 -9.66 1.10 -4.95
CA ARG A 67 -11.03 1.01 -5.52
C ARG A 67 -11.11 0.57 -6.98
N ASN A 68 -10.08 0.84 -7.78
CA ASN A 68 -10.04 0.44 -9.19
C ASN A 68 -9.42 -0.94 -9.36
N MET A 69 -8.49 -1.33 -8.49
CA MET A 69 -7.82 -2.63 -8.51
C MET A 69 -8.72 -3.75 -7.97
N THR A 70 -9.66 -3.42 -7.08
CA THR A 70 -10.61 -4.38 -6.50
C THR A 70 -11.91 -4.53 -7.28
N LYS A 71 -12.11 -3.72 -8.33
CA LYS A 71 -13.30 -3.79 -9.17
C LYS A 71 -13.13 -4.83 -10.26
N THR A 72 -14.17 -5.64 -10.41
CA THR A 72 -14.30 -6.59 -11.50
C THR A 72 -15.42 -6.11 -12.42
N ALA A 73 -15.10 -5.85 -13.68
CA ALA A 73 -16.14 -5.60 -14.69
C ALA A 73 -16.88 -6.91 -15.00
N PRO A 74 -18.21 -6.90 -15.21
CA PRO A 74 -18.97 -8.11 -15.56
C PRO A 74 -18.39 -8.90 -16.75
N GLU A 75 -17.83 -8.17 -17.71
CA GLU A 75 -17.20 -8.67 -18.94
C GLU A 75 -15.70 -8.97 -18.81
N ALA A 76 -15.11 -8.81 -17.61
CA ALA A 76 -13.70 -9.11 -17.38
C ALA A 76 -13.40 -10.60 -17.61
N ASP A 77 -12.22 -10.88 -18.15
CA ASP A 77 -11.73 -12.25 -18.27
C ASP A 77 -11.32 -12.83 -16.90
N ASP A 78 -11.04 -14.13 -16.88
CA ASP A 78 -10.73 -14.84 -15.65
C ASP A 78 -9.40 -14.38 -15.02
N ALA A 79 -8.45 -13.92 -15.83
CA ALA A 79 -7.18 -13.39 -15.34
C ALA A 79 -7.38 -12.07 -14.59
N ALA A 80 -8.15 -11.14 -15.16
CA ALA A 80 -8.50 -9.87 -14.53
C ALA A 80 -9.33 -10.07 -13.26
N LYS A 81 -10.28 -11.03 -13.26
CA LYS A 81 -11.03 -11.43 -12.06
C LYS A 81 -10.10 -11.91 -10.95
N GLN A 82 -9.16 -12.79 -11.28
CA GLN A 82 -8.21 -13.31 -10.30
C GLN A 82 -7.32 -12.21 -9.72
N VAL A 83 -6.88 -11.24 -10.53
CA VAL A 83 -6.12 -10.08 -10.04
C VAL A 83 -6.97 -9.25 -9.07
N ALA A 84 -8.23 -8.96 -9.41
CA ALA A 84 -9.12 -8.20 -8.54
C ALA A 84 -9.37 -8.92 -7.19
N GLU A 85 -9.57 -10.23 -7.20
CA GLU A 85 -9.71 -11.05 -5.99
C GLU A 85 -8.45 -11.03 -5.11
N ARG A 86 -7.27 -11.04 -5.73
CA ARG A 86 -5.99 -10.90 -5.00
C ARG A 86 -5.89 -9.53 -4.33
N TYR A 87 -6.31 -8.45 -5.01
CA TYR A 87 -6.36 -7.12 -4.41
C TYR A 87 -7.39 -7.01 -3.28
N GLN A 88 -8.57 -7.63 -3.43
CA GLN A 88 -9.57 -7.69 -2.37
C GLN A 88 -9.04 -8.44 -1.14
N THR A 89 -8.34 -9.54 -1.36
CA THR A 89 -7.71 -10.33 -0.29
C THR A 89 -6.62 -9.53 0.42
N LEU A 90 -5.76 -8.83 -0.33
CA LEU A 90 -4.75 -7.94 0.23
C LEU A 90 -5.37 -6.80 1.05
N GLN A 91 -6.40 -6.14 0.52
CA GLN A 91 -7.09 -5.06 1.21
C GLN A 91 -7.68 -5.54 2.54
N ALA A 92 -8.48 -6.62 2.50
CA ALA A 92 -9.10 -7.18 3.69
C ALA A 92 -8.07 -7.63 4.73
N PHE A 93 -6.96 -8.22 4.27
CA PHE A 93 -5.88 -8.63 5.14
C PHE A 93 -5.25 -7.44 5.87
N MET A 94 -4.93 -6.35 5.16
CA MET A 94 -4.36 -5.16 5.78
C MET A 94 -5.34 -4.52 6.77
N GLU A 95 -6.62 -4.37 6.39
CA GLU A 95 -7.65 -3.79 7.27
C GLU A 95 -7.93 -4.64 8.52
N GLN A 96 -7.79 -5.96 8.43
CA GLN A 96 -8.03 -6.87 9.55
C GLN A 96 -6.84 -6.99 10.50
N HIS A 97 -5.61 -6.89 9.99
CA HIS A 97 -4.40 -7.23 10.75
C HIS A 97 -3.50 -6.04 11.07
N LEU A 98 -3.70 -4.90 10.42
CA LEU A 98 -2.97 -3.67 10.69
C LEU A 98 -3.92 -2.59 11.23
N GLY A 99 -3.46 -1.84 12.22
CA GLY A 99 -4.18 -0.69 12.77
C GLY A 99 -4.03 0.54 11.89
N ASN A 100 -5.07 1.38 11.85
CA ASN A 100 -5.03 2.73 11.24
C ASN A 100 -4.42 2.78 9.83
N VAL A 101 -4.75 1.82 8.96
CA VAL A 101 -4.15 1.75 7.63
C VAL A 101 -4.47 3.00 6.81
N LYS A 102 -3.42 3.66 6.30
CA LYS A 102 -3.51 4.83 5.41
C LYS A 102 -2.64 4.63 4.19
N VAL A 103 -3.00 5.31 3.11
CA VAL A 103 -2.16 5.41 1.92
C VAL A 103 -1.69 6.84 1.77
N TYR A 104 -0.39 7.03 1.79
CA TYR A 104 0.26 8.29 1.52
C TYR A 104 0.72 8.31 0.08
N ARG A 105 0.29 9.33 -0.67
CA ARG A 105 0.65 9.59 -2.07
C ARG A 105 1.62 10.75 -2.09
N ILE A 106 2.83 10.54 -2.59
CA ILE A 106 3.93 11.50 -2.55
C ILE A 106 4.42 11.79 -3.97
N GLY A 107 4.28 13.03 -4.42
CA GLY A 107 4.67 13.45 -5.76
C GLY A 107 3.51 14.06 -6.56
N ASN A 108 3.75 14.32 -7.85
CA ASN A 108 2.77 14.93 -8.76
C ASN A 108 2.55 14.10 -10.03
N ARG A 109 3.62 13.82 -10.79
CA ARG A 109 3.56 13.05 -12.05
C ARG A 109 3.96 11.59 -11.85
N GLU A 110 5.06 11.38 -11.14
CA GLU A 110 5.45 10.09 -10.59
C GLU A 110 5.11 10.14 -9.10
N VAL A 111 4.07 9.41 -8.72
CA VAL A 111 3.53 9.40 -7.37
C VAL A 111 3.98 8.11 -6.69
N VAL A 112 4.77 8.23 -5.63
CA VAL A 112 5.05 7.11 -4.73
C VAL A 112 3.85 6.93 -3.83
N ALA A 113 3.26 5.73 -3.79
CA ALA A 113 2.24 5.38 -2.81
C ALA A 113 2.82 4.46 -1.75
N LEU A 114 2.64 4.85 -0.48
CA LEU A 114 2.97 4.07 0.71
C LEU A 114 1.67 3.72 1.43
N ALA A 115 1.23 2.47 1.32
CA ALA A 115 0.10 1.95 2.06
C ALA A 115 0.61 1.29 3.34
N ILE A 116 0.45 1.95 4.49
CA ILE A 116 1.05 1.55 5.76
C ILE A 116 0.00 1.49 6.86
N GLY A 117 0.09 0.50 7.73
CA GLY A 117 -0.64 0.43 9.00
C GLY A 117 0.26 -0.03 10.14
N THR A 118 -0.28 0.04 11.35
CA THR A 118 0.44 -0.25 12.60
C THR A 118 0.31 -1.72 12.97
N LEU A 119 1.43 -2.35 13.32
CA LEU A 119 1.50 -3.69 13.90
C LEU A 119 1.16 -3.67 15.40
N PRO A 120 0.78 -4.82 15.99
CA PRO A 120 0.50 -4.95 17.42
C PRO A 120 1.59 -4.45 18.39
N ASP A 121 2.86 -4.42 17.97
CA ASP A 121 4.00 -3.93 18.78
C ASP A 121 4.29 -2.43 18.58
N GLY A 122 3.49 -1.74 17.76
CA GLY A 122 3.71 -0.34 17.38
C GLY A 122 4.61 -0.15 16.15
N GLY A 123 5.15 -1.22 15.56
CA GLY A 123 5.84 -1.18 14.28
C GLY A 123 4.90 -0.80 13.13
N LEU A 124 5.46 -0.56 11.96
CA LEU A 124 4.70 -0.21 10.75
C LEU A 124 4.96 -1.24 9.66
N ALA A 125 3.90 -1.69 9.00
CA ALA A 125 3.99 -2.63 7.90
C ALA A 125 3.05 -2.23 6.76
N GLY A 126 3.40 -2.62 5.55
CA GLY A 126 2.66 -2.18 4.38
C GLY A 126 3.29 -2.55 3.05
N PHE A 127 2.87 -1.84 2.01
CA PHE A 127 3.52 -1.89 0.71
C PHE A 127 3.80 -0.51 0.13
N LYS A 128 4.79 -0.45 -0.74
CA LYS A 128 5.16 0.68 -1.59
C LYS A 128 4.86 0.32 -3.04
N THR A 129 4.34 1.28 -3.80
CA THR A 129 4.24 1.19 -5.26
C THR A 129 4.44 2.58 -5.87
N VAL A 130 4.54 2.64 -7.19
CA VAL A 130 4.56 3.89 -7.97
C VAL A 130 3.33 3.93 -8.88
N LEU A 131 2.79 5.14 -9.07
CA LEU A 131 1.76 5.44 -10.05
C LEU A 131 2.24 6.57 -10.93
N ILE A 132 1.91 6.51 -12.22
CA ILE A 132 2.11 7.61 -13.15
C ILE A 132 0.77 8.30 -13.39
N GLU A 133 0.77 9.63 -13.27
CA GLU A 133 -0.39 10.51 -13.47
C GLU A 133 -0.02 11.60 -14.50
N THR A 134 -0.74 11.66 -15.63
CA THR A 134 -0.65 12.77 -16.63
C THR A 134 -1.37 14.03 -16.23
#